data_AF-A0A2N4YBA4-F1
#
_entry.id   AF-A0A2N4YBA4-F1
#
_cell.length_a   1.000
_cell.length_b   1.000
_cell.length_c   1.000
_cell.angle_alpha   90.00
_cell.angle_beta   90.00
_cell.angle_gamma   90.00
#
_symmetry.space_group_name_H-M   'P 1'
#
loop_
_entity.id
_entity.type
_entity.pdbx_description
1 polymer ?
#
loop_
_entity_poly.entity_id
_entity_poly.type
_entity_poly.pdbx_seq_one_letter_code
_entity_poly.pdbx_strand_id
1 'polypeptide(L)'
;MPPLRRRKPDGMFHSSPSHMQGTAVLCLMSRVAFAAILLPWFLIGGLTKVGGLSMSMGPTVDGLPLSLGAYFAYAPDRIGSMDAGLPDFDVPTQVLVGLMVLLELALPVLIVLGLLTRPAVILLALHQTVFFLRTTSTDDFGALFDASPFDMVPDQLLLWVMLIAPLALFGAGPLSVDHAAARWKARQR
;
A
#
# COMPACT_ATOMS: atom_id res chain seq x y z
N MET A 1 -56.12 -36.81 9.73
CA MET A 1 -55.05 -36.05 9.05
C MET A 1 -54.03 -35.61 10.09
N PRO A 2 -52.79 -36.12 10.07
CA PRO A 2 -51.74 -35.63 10.95
C PRO A 2 -51.23 -34.26 10.45
N PRO A 3 -50.83 -33.34 11.33
CA PRO A 3 -50.33 -32.04 10.93
C PRO A 3 -48.95 -32.18 10.26
N LEU A 4 -48.80 -31.58 9.08
CA LEU A 4 -47.52 -31.48 8.37
C LEU A 4 -46.53 -30.68 9.22
N ARG A 5 -45.56 -31.37 9.81
CA ARG A 5 -44.43 -30.76 10.51
C ARG A 5 -43.61 -29.96 9.50
N ARG A 6 -43.74 -28.63 9.50
CA ARG A 6 -42.90 -27.75 8.69
C ARG A 6 -41.43 -28.00 9.05
N ARG A 7 -40.68 -28.60 8.13
CA ARG A 7 -39.22 -28.72 8.23
C ARG A 7 -38.67 -27.29 8.14
N LYS A 8 -38.03 -26.83 9.22
CA LYS A 8 -37.29 -25.56 9.21
C LYS A 8 -36.25 -25.68 8.09
N PRO A 9 -36.08 -24.67 7.20
CA PRO A 9 -35.03 -24.73 6.21
C PRO A 9 -33.71 -24.79 6.98
N ASP A 10 -33.00 -25.90 6.86
CA ASP A 10 -31.64 -26.01 7.37
C ASP A 10 -30.84 -24.95 6.64
N GLY A 11 -30.51 -23.86 7.34
CA GLY A 11 -29.70 -22.77 6.84
C GLY A 11 -28.32 -23.30 6.50
N MET A 12 -28.17 -23.76 5.26
CA MET A 12 -27.03 -24.46 4.71
C MET A 12 -25.87 -23.53 4.37
N PHE A 13 -25.48 -22.68 5.33
CA PHE A 13 -24.20 -21.96 5.33
C PHE A 13 -23.70 -21.83 6.77
N HIS A 14 -23.53 -22.97 7.46
CA HIS A 14 -22.55 -23.02 8.54
C HIS A 14 -21.17 -22.96 7.87
N SER A 15 -20.52 -21.79 7.92
CA SER A 15 -19.12 -21.65 7.58
C SER A 15 -18.32 -22.61 8.48
N SER A 16 -17.88 -23.73 7.91
CA SER A 16 -17.10 -24.71 8.64
C SER A 16 -15.85 -24.03 9.23
N PRO A 17 -15.47 -24.31 10.49
CA PRO A 17 -14.32 -23.69 11.16
C PRO A 17 -13.02 -23.74 10.35
N SER A 18 -12.87 -24.73 9.46
CA SER A 18 -11.72 -24.88 8.57
C SER A 18 -11.54 -23.72 7.59
N HIS A 19 -12.63 -23.13 7.08
CA HIS A 19 -12.55 -21.97 6.17
C HIS A 19 -12.05 -20.70 6.89
N MET A 20 -12.38 -20.53 8.17
CA MET A 20 -11.91 -19.41 8.98
C MET A 20 -10.41 -19.52 9.32
N GLN A 21 -9.89 -20.75 9.43
CA GLN A 21 -8.46 -20.98 9.65
C GLN A 21 -7.66 -20.70 8.37
N GLY A 22 -8.15 -21.14 7.21
CA GLY A 22 -7.50 -20.89 5.91
C GLY A 22 -7.35 -19.40 5.59
N THR A 23 -8.40 -18.60 5.80
CA THR A 23 -8.33 -17.14 5.56
C THR A 23 -7.40 -16.44 6.54
N ALA A 24 -7.40 -16.84 7.82
CA ALA A 24 -6.50 -16.30 8.83
C ALA A 24 -5.02 -16.53 8.48
N VAL A 25 -4.68 -17.75 8.05
CA VAL A 25 -3.32 -18.10 7.61
C VAL A 25 -2.95 -17.29 6.36
N LEU A 26 -3.85 -17.20 5.38
CA LEU A 26 -3.61 -16.45 4.15
C LEU A 26 -3.31 -14.96 4.41
N CYS A 27 -4.10 -14.29 5.25
CA CYS A 27 -3.86 -12.88 5.63
C CYS A 27 -2.53 -12.71 6.38
N LEU A 28 -2.18 -13.65 7.27
CA LEU A 28 -0.92 -13.59 7.98
C LEU A 28 0.28 -13.76 7.03
N MET A 29 0.23 -14.78 6.16
CA MET A 29 1.26 -15.01 5.15
C MET A 29 1.43 -13.81 4.24
N SER A 30 0.32 -13.19 3.80
CA SER A 30 0.36 -11.99 2.96
C SER A 30 1.08 -10.83 3.65
N ARG A 31 0.82 -10.58 4.94
CA ARG A 31 1.52 -9.52 5.70
C ARG A 31 2.99 -9.85 5.95
N VAL A 32 3.32 -11.10 6.25
CA VAL A 32 4.72 -11.52 6.45
C VAL A 32 5.51 -11.38 5.15
N ALA A 33 4.96 -11.85 4.03
CA ALA A 33 5.57 -11.69 2.72
C ALA A 33 5.69 -10.21 2.32
N PHE A 34 4.65 -9.41 2.55
CA PHE A 34 4.71 -7.95 2.36
C PHE A 34 5.82 -7.31 3.21
N ALA A 35 5.91 -7.66 4.49
CA ALA A 35 6.95 -7.16 5.40
C ALA A 35 8.36 -7.55 4.96
N ALA A 36 8.53 -8.75 4.40
CA ALA A 36 9.83 -9.22 3.95
C ALA A 36 10.27 -8.59 2.62
N ILE A 37 9.33 -8.40 1.70
CA ILE A 37 9.63 -8.04 0.30
C ILE A 37 9.44 -6.55 0.04
N LEU A 38 8.28 -6.00 0.41
CA LEU A 38 7.88 -4.65 0.03
C LEU A 38 8.21 -3.61 1.09
N LEU A 39 8.09 -3.93 2.38
CA LEU A 39 8.36 -2.96 3.44
C LEU A 39 9.76 -2.32 3.33
N PRO A 40 10.87 -3.07 3.13
CA PRO A 40 12.19 -2.45 2.99
C PRO A 40 12.28 -1.57 1.74
N TRP A 41 11.71 -2.02 0.61
CA TRP A 41 11.69 -1.26 -0.64
C TRP A 41 11.02 0.11 -0.45
N PHE A 42 9.83 0.12 0.16
CA PHE A 42 9.08 1.35 0.44
C PHE A 42 9.77 2.25 1.45
N LEU A 43 10.29 1.70 2.55
CA LEU A 43 10.92 2.51 3.59
C LEU A 43 12.22 3.13 3.10
N ILE A 44 13.06 2.36 2.42
CA ILE A 44 14.30 2.89 1.82
C ILE A 44 13.92 3.95 0.79
N GLY A 45 13.02 3.62 -0.14
CA GLY A 45 12.54 4.54 -1.18
C GLY A 45 11.98 5.84 -0.63
N GLY A 46 11.12 5.79 0.40
CA GLY A 46 10.54 6.97 1.03
C GLY A 46 11.56 7.78 1.84
N LEU A 47 12.48 7.13 2.55
CA LEU A 47 13.51 7.82 3.32
C LEU A 47 14.51 8.55 2.42
N THR A 48 14.76 8.06 1.20
CA THR A 48 15.53 8.83 0.21
C THR A 48 14.86 10.14 -0.18
N LYS A 49 13.55 10.28 0.03
CA LYS A 49 12.79 11.47 -0.35
C LYS A 49 12.68 12.50 0.77
N VAL A 50 12.99 12.13 2.01
CA VAL A 50 13.06 13.06 3.15
C VAL A 50 14.37 13.84 3.07
N GLY A 51 14.32 15.17 3.18
CA GLY A 51 15.49 16.04 3.12
C GLY A 51 16.33 15.98 4.41
N GLY A 52 17.65 16.18 4.29
CA GLY A 52 18.58 16.27 5.43
C GLY A 52 18.98 14.94 6.07
N LEU A 53 18.55 13.81 5.52
CA LEU A 53 19.02 12.48 5.91
C LEU A 53 20.28 12.09 5.12
N SER A 54 21.07 11.15 5.65
CA SER A 54 22.24 10.63 4.93
C SER A 54 21.89 9.92 3.62
N MET A 55 20.66 9.44 3.50
CA MET A 55 20.13 8.75 2.32
C MET A 55 19.29 9.66 1.41
N SER A 56 19.17 10.96 1.72
CA SER A 56 18.44 11.91 0.90
C SER A 56 18.98 11.94 -0.53
N MET A 57 18.10 11.82 -1.51
CA MET A 57 18.43 11.94 -2.93
C MET A 57 18.40 13.43 -3.31
N GLY A 58 19.56 14.06 -3.18
CA GLY A 58 19.74 15.48 -3.49
C GLY A 58 19.51 16.42 -2.30
N PRO A 59 19.70 17.73 -2.52
CA PRO A 59 19.58 18.73 -1.46
C PRO A 59 18.14 18.83 -0.95
N THR A 60 17.99 19.31 0.29
CA THR A 60 16.68 19.71 0.82
C THR A 60 16.21 20.95 0.06
N VAL A 61 14.93 20.97 -0.33
CA VAL A 61 14.31 22.12 -0.96
C VAL A 61 13.64 22.99 0.11
N ASP A 62 13.53 24.29 -0.13
CA ASP A 62 12.97 25.23 0.83
C ASP A 62 11.49 24.93 1.15
N GLY A 63 11.12 25.11 2.43
CA GLY A 63 9.78 24.86 2.94
C GLY A 63 9.68 23.59 3.78
N LEU A 64 9.17 22.50 3.18
CA LEU A 64 9.05 21.20 3.84
C LEU A 64 10.39 20.42 3.83
N PRO A 65 10.65 19.51 4.79
CA PRO A 65 11.87 18.70 4.84
C PRO A 65 11.87 17.60 3.76
N LEU A 66 11.83 18.01 2.51
CA LEU A 66 11.77 17.16 1.32
C LEU A 66 13.06 17.33 0.52
N SER A 67 13.61 16.21 0.04
CA SER A 67 14.75 16.22 -0.88
C SER A 67 14.28 16.58 -2.30
N LEU A 68 15.21 17.06 -3.12
CA LEU A 68 14.95 17.29 -4.55
C LEU A 68 14.45 16.01 -5.26
N GLY A 69 14.94 14.83 -4.86
CA GLY A 69 14.50 13.53 -5.37
C GLY A 69 13.01 13.24 -5.12
N ALA A 70 12.40 13.82 -4.08
CA ALA A 70 10.96 13.71 -3.84
C ALA A 70 10.15 14.36 -4.96
N TYR A 71 10.59 15.52 -5.44
CA TYR A 71 9.93 16.26 -6.50
C TYR A 71 10.15 15.58 -7.86
N PHE A 72 11.32 14.97 -8.09
CA PHE A 72 11.53 14.13 -9.28
C PHE A 72 10.57 12.95 -9.33
N ALA A 73 10.31 12.32 -8.18
CA ALA A 73 9.41 11.18 -8.09
C ALA A 73 7.92 11.55 -8.28
N TYR A 74 7.48 12.67 -7.70
CA TYR A 74 6.04 12.97 -7.55
C TYR A 74 5.54 14.20 -8.32
N ALA A 75 6.44 15.06 -8.77
CA ALA A 75 6.12 16.27 -9.55
C ALA A 75 7.11 16.49 -10.71
N PRO A 76 7.38 15.47 -11.56
CA PRO A 76 8.40 15.58 -12.62
C PRO A 76 8.14 16.74 -13.60
N ASP A 77 6.86 16.98 -13.93
CA ASP A 77 6.42 18.06 -14.83
C ASP A 77 6.83 19.45 -14.34
N ARG A 78 6.98 19.61 -13.02
CA ARG A 78 7.37 20.87 -12.38
C ARG A 78 8.87 21.12 -12.45
N ILE A 79 9.68 20.08 -12.63
CA ILE A 79 11.15 20.19 -12.72
C ILE A 79 11.59 20.48 -14.15
N GLY A 80 11.00 19.80 -15.14
CA GLY A 80 11.38 19.95 -16.55
C GLY A 80 11.15 21.35 -17.13
N SER A 81 10.49 22.25 -16.39
CA SER A 81 10.17 23.62 -16.81
C SER A 81 11.07 24.68 -16.15
N MET A 82 12.13 24.30 -15.42
CA MET A 82 12.92 25.24 -14.61
C MET A 82 14.38 25.35 -15.07
N ASP A 83 14.88 26.59 -15.18
CA ASP A 83 16.30 26.89 -15.43
C ASP A 83 17.18 26.45 -14.24
N ALA A 84 18.47 26.25 -14.48
CA ALA A 84 19.47 25.51 -13.68
C ALA A 84 19.70 25.84 -12.17
N GLY A 85 18.81 26.60 -11.52
CA GLY A 85 18.82 26.86 -10.07
C GLY A 85 18.06 25.81 -9.23
N LEU A 86 18.17 25.91 -7.91
CA LEU A 86 17.33 25.13 -7.00
C LEU A 86 15.85 25.56 -7.19
N PRO A 87 14.92 24.62 -7.39
CA PRO A 87 13.52 24.95 -7.65
C PRO A 87 12.86 25.64 -6.45
N ASP A 88 12.21 26.78 -6.68
CA ASP A 88 11.20 27.31 -5.75
C ASP A 88 9.83 26.73 -6.14
N PHE A 89 9.39 25.69 -5.42
CA PHE A 89 8.10 25.05 -5.66
C PHE A 89 6.99 25.78 -4.92
N ASP A 90 5.84 25.99 -5.58
CA ASP A 90 4.66 26.56 -4.95
C ASP A 90 4.15 25.67 -3.79
N VAL A 91 3.60 26.30 -2.74
CA VAL A 91 3.10 25.62 -1.53
C VAL A 91 2.18 24.42 -1.85
N PRO A 92 1.22 24.51 -2.79
CA PRO A 92 0.39 23.35 -3.17
C PRO A 92 1.21 22.14 -3.65
N THR A 93 2.23 22.36 -4.47
CA THR A 93 3.13 21.28 -4.94
C THR A 93 3.91 20.68 -3.78
N GLN A 94 4.45 21.51 -2.88
CA GLN A 94 5.17 21.00 -1.72
C GLN A 94 4.29 20.13 -0.82
N VAL A 95 3.05 20.55 -0.57
CA VAL A 95 2.08 19.78 0.24
C VAL A 95 1.73 18.47 -0.45
N LEU A 96 1.46 18.49 -1.76
CA LEU A 96 1.16 17.28 -2.53
C LEU A 96 2.31 16.26 -2.45
N VAL A 97 3.55 16.71 -2.73
CA VAL A 97 4.74 15.85 -2.68
C VAL A 97 4.96 15.32 -1.25
N GLY A 98 4.80 16.18 -0.25
CA GLY A 98 4.89 15.78 1.16
C GLY A 98 3.88 14.71 1.54
N LEU A 99 2.63 14.83 1.09
CA LEU A 99 1.60 13.80 1.29
C LEU A 99 1.96 12.48 0.59
N MET A 100 2.51 12.53 -0.62
CA MET A 100 2.93 11.32 -1.34
C MET A 100 4.08 10.59 -0.63
N VAL A 101 5.09 11.33 -0.15
CA VAL A 101 6.19 10.75 0.66
C VAL A 101 5.64 10.18 1.97
N LEU A 102 4.71 10.88 2.63
CA LEU A 102 4.07 10.39 3.85
C LEU A 102 3.31 9.09 3.61
N LEU A 103 2.54 8.99 2.52
CA LEU A 103 1.82 7.77 2.17
C LEU A 103 2.77 6.60 1.85
N GLU A 104 3.86 6.87 1.12
CA GLU A 104 4.90 5.89 0.80
C GLU A 104 5.54 5.28 2.06
N LEU A 105 5.72 6.08 3.12
CA LEU A 105 6.28 5.63 4.39
C LEU A 105 5.25 4.99 5.33
N ALA A 106 4.07 5.61 5.47
CA ALA A 106 3.10 5.24 6.50
C ALA A 106 2.27 4.00 6.13
N LEU A 107 1.80 3.90 4.88
CA LEU A 107 0.89 2.82 4.47
C LEU A 107 1.51 1.42 4.63
N PRO A 108 2.78 1.17 4.24
CA PRO A 108 3.42 -0.13 4.43
C PRO A 108 3.48 -0.54 5.90
N VAL A 109 3.77 0.41 6.80
CA VAL A 109 3.84 0.16 8.25
C VAL A 109 2.47 -0.21 8.79
N LEU A 110 1.42 0.52 8.41
CA LEU A 110 0.04 0.22 8.79
C LEU A 110 -0.38 -1.19 8.38
N ILE A 111 -0.02 -1.60 7.16
CA ILE A 111 -0.32 -2.94 6.63
C ILE A 111 0.36 -4.03 7.47
N VAL A 112 1.65 -3.86 7.79
CA VAL A 112 2.42 -4.85 8.57
C VAL A 112 1.88 -4.98 9.99
N LEU A 113 1.55 -3.85 10.63
CA LEU A 113 0.89 -3.87 11.95
C LEU A 113 -0.53 -4.46 11.91
N GLY A 114 -1.13 -4.53 10.72
CA GLY A 114 -2.53 -4.87 10.57
C GLY A 114 -3.44 -3.82 11.23
N LEU A 115 -3.13 -2.55 11.01
CA LEU A 115 -3.87 -1.39 11.49
C LEU A 115 -4.54 -0.70 10.31
N LEU A 116 -5.86 -0.50 10.37
CA LEU A 116 -6.65 0.06 9.27
C LEU A 116 -6.34 -0.68 7.95
N THR A 117 -6.27 -2.01 8.02
CA THR A 117 -5.61 -2.81 6.97
C THR A 117 -6.26 -2.64 5.61
N ARG A 118 -7.59 -2.69 5.54
CA ARG A 118 -8.35 -2.55 4.28
C ARG A 118 -8.12 -1.21 3.59
N PRO A 119 -8.36 -0.05 4.24
CA PRO A 119 -8.06 1.22 3.60
C PRO A 119 -6.56 1.39 3.32
N ALA A 120 -5.67 0.89 4.18
CA ALA A 120 -4.23 0.98 3.95
C ALA A 120 -3.78 0.29 2.65
N VAL A 121 -4.24 -0.94 2.38
CA VAL A 121 -3.88 -1.65 1.14
C VAL A 121 -4.52 -1.03 -0.10
N ILE A 122 -5.74 -0.51 0.00
CA ILE A 122 -6.42 0.17 -1.12
C ILE A 122 -5.68 1.47 -1.47
N LEU A 123 -5.35 2.27 -0.46
CA LEU A 123 -4.58 3.51 -0.65
C LEU A 123 -3.18 3.21 -1.18
N LEU A 124 -2.53 2.13 -0.74
CA LEU A 124 -1.22 1.75 -1.24
C LEU A 124 -1.28 1.37 -2.72
N ALA A 125 -2.28 0.59 -3.12
CA ALA A 125 -2.49 0.22 -4.52
C ALA A 125 -2.74 1.45 -5.41
N LEU A 126 -3.56 2.40 -4.94
CA LEU A 126 -3.80 3.66 -5.64
C LEU A 126 -2.54 4.52 -5.73
N HIS A 127 -1.80 4.66 -4.62
CA HIS A 127 -0.53 5.39 -4.57
C HIS A 127 0.46 4.85 -5.60
N GLN A 128 0.61 3.53 -5.68
CA GLN A 128 1.49 2.88 -6.64
C GLN A 128 1.02 3.03 -8.09
N THR A 129 -0.29 2.93 -8.32
CA THR A 129 -0.85 3.15 -9.66
C THR A 129 -0.57 4.57 -10.14
N VAL A 130 -0.78 5.58 -9.28
CA VAL A 130 -0.48 6.98 -9.60
C VAL A 130 1.01 7.18 -9.83
N PHE A 131 1.87 6.65 -8.96
CA PHE A 131 3.32 6.73 -9.12
C PHE A 131 3.78 6.15 -10.46
N PHE A 132 3.29 4.95 -10.79
CA PHE A 132 3.61 4.26 -12.04
C PHE A 132 3.19 5.08 -13.27
N LEU A 133 1.95 5.58 -13.30
CA LEU A 133 1.43 6.38 -14.41
C LEU A 133 2.17 7.71 -14.61
N ARG A 134 2.82 8.24 -13.57
CA ARG A 134 3.55 9.51 -13.64
C ARG A 134 5.03 9.37 -13.93
N THR A 135 5.62 8.21 -13.66
CA THR A 135 7.07 7.99 -13.78
C THR A 135 7.44 7.14 -15.00
N THR A 136 6.48 6.44 -15.59
CA THR A 136 6.72 5.58 -16.74
C THR A 136 6.43 6.35 -18.02
N SER A 137 7.43 6.46 -18.90
CA SER A 137 7.25 6.98 -20.26
C SER A 137 6.41 5.97 -21.07
N THR A 138 5.75 6.40 -22.14
CA THR A 138 4.96 5.49 -22.99
C THR A 138 5.80 4.39 -23.62
N ASP A 139 7.09 4.64 -23.78
CA ASP A 139 8.02 3.73 -24.45
C ASP A 139 8.58 2.68 -23.47
N ASP A 140 8.61 2.99 -22.16
CA ASP A 140 9.08 2.10 -21.09
C ASP A 140 7.95 1.33 -20.38
N PHE A 141 6.70 1.46 -20.84
CA PHE A 141 5.53 0.90 -20.18
C PHE A 141 5.52 -0.65 -20.13
N GLY A 142 6.32 -1.30 -21.00
CA GLY A 142 6.34 -2.75 -21.15
C GLY A 142 5.00 -3.34 -21.61
N ALA A 143 4.99 -4.64 -21.90
CA ALA A 143 3.77 -5.38 -22.21
C ALA A 143 3.25 -6.12 -20.98
N LEU A 144 1.97 -6.51 -21.00
CA LEU A 144 1.47 -7.56 -20.11
C LEU A 144 2.07 -8.91 -20.54
N PHE A 145 2.40 -9.75 -19.56
CA PHE A 145 3.06 -11.04 -19.76
C PHE A 145 4.47 -10.92 -20.35
N ASP A 146 5.23 -9.92 -19.90
CA ASP A 146 6.66 -9.83 -20.16
C ASP A 146 7.41 -10.96 -19.41
N ALA A 147 8.51 -11.43 -19.99
CA ALA A 147 9.33 -12.48 -19.39
C ALA A 147 10.17 -11.96 -18.21
N SER A 148 10.43 -10.65 -18.15
CA SER A 148 11.24 -10.03 -17.10
C SER A 148 10.42 -9.82 -15.82
N PRO A 149 10.81 -10.46 -14.70
CA PRO A 149 10.13 -10.25 -13.42
C PRO A 149 10.64 -9.01 -12.65
N PHE A 150 11.62 -8.29 -13.21
CA PHE A 150 12.33 -7.20 -12.54
C PHE A 150 12.00 -5.82 -13.08
N ASP A 151 11.45 -5.76 -14.28
CA ASP A 151 11.13 -4.48 -14.89
C ASP A 151 9.91 -3.88 -14.21
N MET A 152 9.93 -2.56 -14.06
CA MET A 152 8.79 -1.82 -13.52
C MET A 152 7.74 -1.73 -14.63
N VAL A 153 7.02 -2.83 -14.81
CA VAL A 153 5.99 -3.07 -15.84
C VAL A 153 4.67 -3.49 -15.17
N PRO A 154 3.53 -3.53 -15.91
CA PRO A 154 2.24 -3.92 -15.37
C PRO A 154 2.23 -5.25 -14.60
N ASP A 155 3.10 -6.19 -14.98
CA ASP A 155 3.21 -7.50 -14.32
C ASP A 155 3.78 -7.41 -12.90
N GLN A 156 4.69 -6.46 -12.64
CA GLN A 156 5.19 -6.20 -11.29
C GLN A 156 4.08 -5.63 -10.40
N LEU A 157 3.29 -4.69 -10.91
CA LEU A 157 2.14 -4.16 -10.20
C LEU A 157 1.10 -5.26 -9.93
N LEU A 158 0.86 -6.14 -10.90
CA LEU A 158 -0.02 -7.29 -10.73
C LEU A 158 0.45 -8.19 -9.59
N LEU A 159 1.75 -8.50 -9.52
CA LEU A 159 2.33 -9.30 -8.44
C LEU A 159 2.09 -8.64 -7.07
N TRP A 160 2.28 -7.32 -6.97
CA TRP A 160 2.08 -6.58 -5.73
C TRP A 160 0.61 -6.55 -5.32
N VAL A 161 -0.30 -6.33 -6.27
CA VAL A 161 -1.75 -6.38 -6.05
C VAL A 161 -2.17 -7.77 -5.57
N MET A 162 -1.65 -8.84 -6.18
CA MET A 162 -1.96 -10.21 -5.76
C MET A 162 -1.47 -10.51 -4.35
N LEU A 163 -0.31 -9.97 -3.96
CA LEU A 163 0.21 -10.10 -2.60
C LEU A 163 -0.70 -9.42 -1.55
N ILE A 164 -1.27 -8.26 -1.86
CA ILE A 164 -2.13 -7.51 -0.91
C ILE A 164 -3.62 -7.83 -1.04
N ALA A 165 -4.06 -8.52 -2.10
CA ALA A 165 -5.46 -8.85 -2.35
C ALA A 165 -6.15 -9.60 -1.20
N PRO A 166 -5.53 -10.59 -0.53
CA PRO A 166 -6.15 -11.24 0.62
C PRO A 166 -6.46 -10.26 1.76
N LEU A 167 -5.62 -9.24 1.95
CA LEU A 167 -5.80 -8.23 2.99
C LEU A 167 -6.94 -7.26 2.63
N ALA A 168 -7.11 -6.92 1.36
CA ALA A 168 -8.23 -6.13 0.89
C ALA A 168 -9.57 -6.87 1.09
N LEU A 169 -9.61 -8.15 0.69
CA LEU A 169 -10.82 -8.96 0.71
C LEU A 169 -11.19 -9.40 2.13
N PHE A 170 -10.24 -9.95 2.89
CA PHE A 170 -10.50 -10.62 4.16
C PHE A 170 -10.04 -9.80 5.39
N GLY A 171 -9.29 -8.72 5.18
CA GLY A 171 -8.79 -7.85 6.25
C GLY A 171 -7.47 -8.33 6.86
N ALA A 172 -7.19 -7.87 8.08
CA ALA A 172 -5.91 -8.03 8.76
C ALA A 172 -5.60 -9.46 9.25
N GLY A 173 -6.62 -10.30 9.42
CA GLY A 173 -6.50 -11.57 10.13
C GLY A 173 -6.40 -11.41 11.66
N PRO A 174 -6.33 -12.53 12.41
CA PRO A 174 -6.48 -12.54 13.87
C PRO A 174 -5.27 -11.99 14.64
N LEU A 175 -4.07 -12.05 14.07
CA LEU A 175 -2.85 -11.50 14.67
C LEU A 175 -2.62 -10.07 14.17
N SER A 176 -3.48 -9.13 14.55
CA SER A 176 -3.44 -7.75 14.06
C SER A 176 -3.86 -6.74 15.13
N VAL A 177 -3.41 -5.49 14.99
CA VAL A 177 -3.87 -4.39 15.86
C VAL A 177 -5.37 -4.17 15.70
N ASP A 178 -5.91 -4.28 14.47
CA ASP A 178 -7.34 -4.22 14.19
C ASP A 178 -8.13 -5.26 15.03
N HIS A 179 -7.66 -6.51 15.08
CA HIS A 179 -8.29 -7.57 15.86
C HIS A 179 -8.16 -7.36 17.37
N ALA A 180 -6.99 -6.92 17.84
CA ALA A 180 -6.75 -6.62 19.25
C ALA A 180 -7.68 -5.50 19.74
N ALA A 181 -7.84 -4.43 18.96
CA ALA A 181 -8.73 -3.32 19.26
C ALA A 181 -10.20 -3.76 19.30
N ALA A 182 -10.63 -4.62 18.38
CA ALA A 182 -11.99 -5.18 18.38
C ALA A 182 -12.27 -6.03 19.63
N ARG A 183 -11.32 -6.89 20.04
CA ARG A 183 -11.42 -7.69 21.27
C ARG A 183 -11.48 -6.83 22.51
N TRP A 184 -10.68 -5.77 22.57
CA TRP A 184 -10.65 -4.86 23.71
C TRP A 184 -11.99 -4.14 23.89
N LYS A 185 -12.58 -3.61 22.80
CA LYS A 185 -13.91 -3.00 22.82
C LYS A 185 -15.02 -3.97 23.25
N ALA A 186 -14.94 -5.23 22.82
CA ALA A 186 -15.93 -6.25 23.20
C ALA A 186 -15.88 -6.63 24.69
N ARG A 187 -14.72 -6.51 25.34
CA ARG A 187 -14.56 -6.77 26.79
C ARG A 187 -15.09 -5.65 27.68
N GLN A 188 -15.30 -4.46 27.13
CA GLN A 188 -15.77 -3.28 27.86
C GLN A 188 -17.29 -3.10 27.78
N ARG A 189 -17.98 -3.95 27.02
CA ARG A 189 -19.44 -4.00 26.92
C ARG A 189 -19.95 -5.16 27.76
#